data_AF-A0A374BKN3-F1
#
_entry.id   AF-A0A374BKN3-F1
#
_cell.length_a   1.000
_cell.length_b   1.000
_cell.length_c   1.000
_cell.angle_alpha   90.00
_cell.angle_beta   90.00
_cell.angle_gamma   90.00
#
_symmetry.space_group_name_H-M   'P 1'
#
loop_
_entity.id
_entity.type
_entity.pdbx_description
1 polymer ?
#
loop_
_entity_poly.entity_id
_entity_poly.type
_entity_poly.pdbx_seq_one_letter_code
_entity_poly.pdbx_strand_id
1 'polypeptide(L)'
;VDFALHVADSDDLIDMNAMAKLAAEENFNIGRTRLFRWLKEMGVLMSNNLLYQRYIDRRYFVVKESVFEVEDMKKTYRQTFVTGKGQLFIIGLLRKYYGKEMS
;
A
#
# COMPACT_ATOMS: atom_id res chain seq x y z
N VAL A 1 -5.04 -20.02 -8.65
CA VAL A 1 -5.79 -18.76 -8.81
C VAL A 1 -6.27 -18.45 -7.41
N ASP A 2 -5.44 -17.78 -6.62
CA ASP A 2 -5.63 -17.78 -5.15
C ASP A 2 -5.53 -16.39 -4.53
N PHE A 3 -4.66 -15.51 -5.05
CA PHE A 3 -4.46 -14.16 -4.51
C PHE A 3 -5.74 -13.32 -4.43
N ALA A 4 -6.50 -13.27 -5.53
CA ALA A 4 -7.69 -12.42 -5.59
C ALA A 4 -8.84 -12.94 -4.71
N LEU A 5 -8.91 -14.24 -4.45
CA LEU A 5 -9.91 -14.85 -3.58
C LEU A 5 -9.54 -14.68 -2.11
N HIS A 6 -8.27 -14.88 -1.74
CA HIS A 6 -7.81 -14.70 -0.36
C HIS A 6 -7.84 -13.25 0.13
N VAL A 7 -7.52 -12.29 -0.75
CA VAL A 7 -7.46 -10.87 -0.39
C VAL A 7 -8.83 -10.19 -0.43
N ALA A 8 -9.79 -10.75 -1.18
CA ALA A 8 -11.14 -10.18 -1.28
C ALA A 8 -12.01 -10.46 -0.04
N ASP A 9 -11.77 -11.60 0.64
CA ASP A 9 -12.57 -12.03 1.79
C ASP A 9 -12.02 -11.55 3.15
N SER A 10 -10.79 -11.01 3.20
CA SER A 10 -10.19 -10.58 4.46
C SER A 10 -10.34 -9.07 4.73
N ASP A 11 -10.76 -8.73 5.95
CA ASP A 11 -10.75 -7.36 6.49
C ASP A 11 -9.32 -6.85 6.80
N ASP A 12 -8.29 -7.55 6.32
CA ASP A 12 -6.91 -7.30 6.75
C ASP A 12 -6.39 -5.99 6.18
N LEU A 13 -6.14 -5.07 7.11
CA LEU A 13 -5.39 -3.86 6.88
C LEU A 13 -3.91 -4.16 7.03
N ILE A 14 -3.18 -4.12 5.93
CA ILE A 14 -1.72 -4.28 5.95
C ILE A 14 -1.04 -2.92 5.83
N ASP A 15 0.09 -2.74 6.49
CA ASP A 15 0.88 -1.53 6.29
C ASP A 15 1.65 -1.57 4.95
N MET A 16 2.29 -0.46 4.59
CA MET A 16 3.04 -0.39 3.34
C MET A 16 4.28 -1.30 3.29
N ASN A 17 4.80 -1.72 4.45
CA ASN A 17 5.92 -2.67 4.50
C ASN A 17 5.44 -4.08 4.14
N ALA A 18 4.33 -4.51 4.73
CA ALA A 18 3.66 -5.77 4.40
C ALA A 18 3.20 -5.77 2.93
N MET A 19 2.65 -4.65 2.43
CA MET A 19 2.29 -4.51 1.01
C MET A 19 3.50 -4.71 0.07
N ALA A 20 4.67 -4.20 0.44
CA ALA A 20 5.89 -4.39 -0.35
C ALA A 20 6.35 -5.87 -0.36
N LYS A 21 6.24 -6.57 0.77
CA LYS A 21 6.53 -8.01 0.83
C LYS A 21 5.55 -8.82 -0.03
N LEU A 22 4.27 -8.52 0.07
CA LEU A 22 3.21 -9.12 -0.74
C LEU A 22 3.42 -8.86 -2.24
N ALA A 23 3.86 -7.67 -2.63
CA ALA A 23 4.26 -7.40 -4.01
C ALA A 23 5.44 -8.26 -4.47
N ALA A 24 6.44 -8.49 -3.61
CA ALA A 24 7.56 -9.36 -3.91
C ALA A 24 7.15 -10.84 -4.07
N GLU A 25 6.19 -11.32 -3.28
CA GLU A 25 5.58 -12.65 -3.43
C GLU A 25 4.84 -12.79 -4.77
N GLU A 26 4.24 -11.69 -5.25
CA GLU A 26 3.62 -11.58 -6.57
C GLU A 26 4.62 -11.32 -7.72
N ASN A 27 5.91 -11.59 -7.50
CA ASN A 27 7.04 -11.40 -8.43
C ASN A 27 7.42 -9.95 -8.74
N PHE A 28 6.90 -8.97 -8.01
CA PHE A 28 7.31 -7.57 -8.10
C PHE A 28 8.28 -7.23 -6.96
N ASN A 29 9.57 -7.51 -7.15
CA ASN A 29 10.60 -7.24 -6.14
C ASN A 29 10.82 -5.73 -5.91
N ILE A 30 9.98 -5.14 -5.04
CA ILE A 30 9.96 -3.73 -4.70
C ILE A 30 9.97 -3.55 -3.17
N GLY A 31 11.03 -2.93 -2.64
CA GLY A 31 11.09 -2.60 -1.21
C GLY A 31 10.15 -1.44 -0.85
N ARG A 32 9.78 -1.33 0.43
CA ARG A 32 8.88 -0.29 0.97
C ARG A 32 9.19 1.12 0.46
N THR A 33 10.44 1.56 0.52
CA THR A 33 10.86 2.91 0.06
C THR A 33 10.64 3.11 -1.43
N ARG A 34 10.93 2.09 -2.25
CA ARG A 34 10.70 2.12 -3.70
C ARG A 34 9.21 2.12 -4.01
N LEU A 35 8.40 1.36 -3.26
CA LEU A 35 6.94 1.35 -3.40
C LEU A 35 6.34 2.72 -3.09
N PHE A 36 6.77 3.39 -2.01
CA PHE A 36 6.35 4.76 -1.72
C PHE A 36 6.70 5.73 -2.84
N ARG A 37 7.92 5.67 -3.36
CA ARG A 37 8.36 6.53 -4.46
C ARG A 37 7.52 6.29 -5.71
N TRP A 38 7.34 5.03 -6.09
CA TRP A 38 6.56 4.65 -7.27
C TRP A 38 5.09 5.08 -7.14
N LEU A 39 4.46 4.90 -5.97
CA LEU A 39 3.09 5.38 -5.73
C LEU A 39 2.95 6.91 -5.86
N LYS A 40 4.02 7.68 -5.57
CA LYS A 40 4.03 9.13 -5.83
C LYS A 40 4.12 9.45 -7.31
N GLU A 41 5.02 8.77 -8.03
CA GLU A 41 5.17 8.91 -9.49
C GLU A 41 3.86 8.56 -10.21
N MET A 42 3.13 7.58 -9.68
CA MET A 42 1.81 7.15 -10.15
C MET A 42 0.65 8.08 -9.75
N GLY A 43 0.91 9.14 -8.99
CA GLY A 43 -0.12 10.07 -8.50
C GLY A 43 -1.11 9.45 -7.51
N VAL A 44 -0.73 8.36 -6.85
CA VAL A 44 -1.50 7.72 -5.76
C VAL A 44 -1.23 8.42 -4.44
N LEU A 45 0.05 8.71 -4.18
CA LEU A 45 0.50 9.51 -3.04
C LEU A 45 0.96 10.90 -3.50
N MET A 46 0.80 11.87 -2.62
CA MET A 46 1.37 13.20 -2.74
C MET A 46 2.85 13.20 -2.36
N SER A 47 3.55 14.30 -2.66
CA SER A 47 4.97 14.48 -2.32
C SER A 47 5.27 14.29 -0.83
N ASN A 48 4.34 14.69 0.05
CA ASN A 48 4.41 14.55 1.51
C ASN A 48 3.89 13.20 2.05
N ASN A 49 3.73 12.18 1.20
CA ASN A 49 3.17 10.85 1.55
C ASN A 49 1.69 10.83 1.94
N LEU A 50 0.95 11.93 1.78
CA LEU A 50 -0.50 11.92 1.96
C LEU A 50 -1.21 11.30 0.76
N LEU A 51 -2.36 10.70 1.01
CA LEU A 51 -3.23 10.13 -0.01
C LEU A 51 -4.15 11.20 -0.59
N TYR A 52 -4.36 11.20 -1.91
CA TYR A 52 -5.47 11.98 -2.47
C TYR A 52 -6.82 11.43 -2.00
N GLN A 53 -7.77 12.32 -1.69
CA GLN A 53 -9.10 12.00 -1.18
C GLN A 53 -9.79 10.89 -2.01
N ARG A 54 -9.65 10.93 -3.34
CA ARG A 54 -10.19 9.92 -4.27
C ARG A 54 -9.79 8.47 -3.95
N TYR A 55 -8.62 8.22 -3.37
CA TYR A 55 -8.17 6.87 -3.03
C TYR A 55 -8.68 6.41 -1.66
N ILE A 56 -8.97 7.35 -0.76
CA ILE A 56 -9.64 7.11 0.51
C ILE A 56 -11.12 6.81 0.25
N ASP A 57 -11.79 7.63 -0.57
CA ASP A 57 -13.22 7.47 -0.91
C ASP A 57 -13.48 6.14 -1.64
N ARG A 58 -12.52 5.68 -2.45
CA ARG A 58 -12.57 4.37 -3.12
C ARG A 58 -12.29 3.19 -2.21
N ARG A 59 -11.95 3.45 -0.95
CA ARG A 59 -11.57 2.48 0.09
C ARG A 59 -10.38 1.62 -0.30
N TYR A 60 -9.38 2.20 -0.97
CA TYR A 60 -8.12 1.48 -1.21
C TYR A 60 -7.19 1.57 0.01
N PHE A 61 -7.22 2.71 0.70
CA PHE A 61 -6.37 2.98 1.85
C PHE A 61 -7.19 3.48 3.03
N VAL A 62 -6.69 3.22 4.23
CA VAL A 62 -7.22 3.73 5.49
C VAL A 62 -6.08 4.41 6.24
N VAL A 63 -6.33 5.59 6.81
CA VAL A 63 -5.37 6.26 7.68
C VAL A 63 -5.83 6.06 9.12
N LYS A 64 -4.96 5.51 9.97
CA LYS A 64 -5.19 5.38 11.41
C LYS A 64 -4.19 6.23 12.17
N GLU A 65 -4.63 6.76 13.31
CA GLU A 65 -3.70 7.39 14.26
C GLU A 65 -3.01 6.29 15.06
N SER A 66 -1.68 6.32 15.05
CA SER A 66 -0.81 5.43 15.80
C SER A 66 -0.03 6.27 16.80
N VAL A 67 0.26 5.68 17.96
CA VAL A 67 1.10 6.30 18.99
C VAL A 67 2.43 5.57 19.03
N PHE A 68 3.52 6.31 19.04
CA PHE A 68 4.84 5.76 19.37
C PHE A 68 5.44 6.57 20.51
N GLU A 69 6.16 5.87 21.38
CA GLU A 69 6.80 6.44 22.55
C GLU A 69 8.29 6.61 22.26
N VAL A 70 8.80 7.82 22.48
CA VAL A 70 10.22 8.14 22.39
C VAL A 70 10.58 8.91 23.64
N GLU A 71 11.50 8.37 24.43
CA GLU A 71 12.04 9.06 25.62
C GLU A 71 10.94 9.61 26.55
N ASP A 72 9.94 8.77 26.87
CA ASP A 72 8.79 9.10 27.74
C ASP A 72 7.82 10.16 27.16
N MET A 73 8.01 10.56 25.90
CA MET A 73 7.06 11.38 25.15
C MET A 73 6.24 10.54 24.16
N LYS A 74 4.91 10.58 24.30
CA LYS A 74 3.97 10.00 23.35
C LYS A 74 3.82 10.92 22.14
N LYS A 75 4.21 10.44 20.96
CA LYS A 75 3.98 11.13 19.69
C LYS A 75 2.90 10.40 18.90
N THR A 76 1.87 11.14 18.50
CA THR A 76 0.83 10.66 17.58
C THR A 76 1.26 10.88 16.14
N TYR A 77 1.15 9.86 15.30
CA TYR A 77 1.36 9.96 13.86
C TYR A 77 0.24 9.28 13.11
N ARG A 78 0.06 9.67 11.85
CA ARG A 78 -0.90 9.05 10.94
C ARG A 78 -0.20 7.96 10.15
N GLN A 79 -0.66 6.72 10.31
CA GLN A 79 -0.17 5.57 9.56
C GLN A 79 -1.19 5.18 8.49
N THR A 80 -0.69 5.05 7.26
CA THR A 80 -1.48 4.58 6.13
C THR A 80 -1.44 3.06 6.06
N PHE A 81 -2.63 2.46 6.00
CA PHE A 81 -2.87 1.04 5.76
C PHE A 81 -3.50 0.83 4.39
N VAL A 82 -3.27 -0.34 3.83
CA VAL A 82 -3.81 -0.82 2.56
C VAL A 82 -4.89 -1.86 2.87
N THR A 83 -6.09 -1.64 2.35
CA THR A 83 -7.21 -2.60 2.43
C THR A 83 -7.00 -3.75 1.45
N GLY A 84 -7.74 -4.86 1.56
CA GLY A 84 -7.72 -5.91 0.53
C GLY A 84 -7.97 -5.39 -0.89
N LYS A 85 -8.94 -4.47 -1.05
CA LYS A 85 -9.18 -3.78 -2.33
C LYS A 85 -7.98 -2.93 -2.80
N GLY A 86 -7.27 -2.30 -1.86
CA GLY A 86 -6.05 -1.55 -2.12
C GLY A 86 -4.89 -2.44 -2.55
N GLN A 87 -4.78 -3.64 -1.98
CA GLN A 87 -3.77 -4.62 -2.37
C GLN A 87 -3.97 -5.05 -3.83
N LEU A 88 -5.21 -5.41 -4.20
CA LEU A 88 -5.58 -5.72 -5.58
C LEU A 88 -5.28 -4.55 -6.53
N PHE A 89 -5.58 -3.32 -6.11
CA PHE A 89 -5.29 -2.12 -6.89
C PHE A 89 -3.79 -1.92 -7.13
N ILE A 90 -2.94 -2.03 -6.09
CA ILE A 90 -1.49 -1.86 -6.21
C ILE A 90 -0.89 -2.96 -7.08
N ILE A 91 -1.24 -4.22 -6.85
CA ILE A 91 -0.76 -5.35 -7.68
C ILE A 91 -1.23 -5.19 -9.13
N GLY A 92 -2.48 -4.79 -9.35
CA GLY A 92 -3.02 -4.54 -10.69
C GLY A 92 -2.28 -3.42 -11.41
N LEU A 93 -1.94 -2.33 -10.71
CA LEU A 93 -1.09 -1.27 -11.27
C LEU A 93 0.33 -1.80 -11.58
N LEU A 94 0.97 -2.53 -10.66
CA LEU A 94 2.30 -3.09 -10.90
C LEU A 94 2.32 -4.01 -12.12
N ARG A 95 1.32 -4.90 -12.24
CA ARG A 95 1.12 -5.75 -13.43
C ARG A 95 0.93 -4.92 -14.70
N LYS A 96 0.16 -3.84 -14.65
CA LYS A 96 -0.06 -2.97 -15.82
C LYS A 96 1.23 -2.30 -16.30
N TYR A 97 2.11 -1.91 -15.37
CA TYR A 97 3.33 -1.16 -15.68
C TYR A 97 4.54 -2.06 -15.96
N TYR A 98 4.71 -3.15 -15.21
CA TYR A 98 5.87 -4.05 -15.33
C TYR A 98 5.52 -5.39 -15.99
N GLY A 99 4.26 -5.80 -16.01
CA GLY A 99 3.83 -7.07 -16.61
C GLY A 99 3.98 -7.13 -18.14
N LYS A 100 4.27 -6.00 -18.81
CA LYS A 100 4.66 -5.99 -20.23
C LYS A 100 6.12 -6.39 -20.47
N GLU A 101 6.98 -6.34 -19.45
CA GLU A 101 8.41 -6.69 -19.58
C GLU A 101 8.71 -8.14 -19.18
N MET A 102 7.68 -8.92 -18.81
CA MET A 102 7.80 -10.31 -18.35
C MET A 102 6.99 -11.30 -19.22
N SER A 103 6.59 -10.90 -20.43
CA SER A 103 5.98 -11.79 -21.44
C SER A 103 6.91 -12.06 -22.59
#